data_AF-A0A2U1S1R6-F1
#
_entry.id   AF-A0A2U1S1R6-F1
#
_cell.length_a   1.000
_cell.length_b   1.000
_cell.length_c   1.000
_cell.angle_alpha   90.00
_cell.angle_beta   90.00
_cell.angle_gamma   90.00
#
_symmetry.space_group_name_H-M   'P 1'
#
loop_
_entity.id
_entity.type
_entity.pdbx_description
1 polymer ?
#
loop_
_entity_poly.entity_id
_entity_poly.type
_entity_poly.pdbx_seq_one_letter_code
_entity_poly.pdbx_strand_id
1 'polypeptide(L)'
;MSIFNKLIPRTRTQPAINKIPPYRKKLLFISHDKPQGHGFGLQFTISITDHGDVGLKQDVPDDPSTIYSMLQAVDPLSPKNVPRLSYFPSYSEMTPEQRGSYLRWLCDVTNEIDIGYVFVYYYGLERHLVYGDFDEAFDEIKLLRKHHDNGSFQSYSASALVHSCLLRKRVDKLQQLYAPGDFDYFDNFNLLILHYSNLDLLPDMMFQLASRLPGVNRRYVKLKPDLYKQKITDVLIGRFGKPSYPLSSQFQLDAVEGIPYPIFANISFPPEIRTPRLPNLLQHAQFQGEMGAIFQEVHEAVKNESKRKKKDA
;
A
#
# COMPACT_ATOMS: atom_id res chain seq x y z
N MET A 1 13.40 -33.49 -0.04
CA MET A 1 12.42 -34.43 0.55
C MET A 1 11.45 -33.62 1.38
N SER A 2 10.17 -33.77 1.05
CA SER A 2 9.01 -33.09 1.63
C SER A 2 8.88 -33.36 3.14
N ILE A 3 8.76 -32.29 3.92
CA ILE A 3 8.43 -32.36 5.34
C ILE A 3 7.28 -31.37 5.58
N PHE A 4 6.09 -31.95 5.82
CA PHE A 4 4.84 -31.36 6.27
C PHE A 4 3.95 -30.59 5.27
N ASN A 5 3.47 -31.32 4.26
CA ASN A 5 2.03 -31.31 3.99
C ASN A 5 1.30 -31.89 5.22
N LYS A 6 0.99 -31.06 6.22
CA LYS A 6 -0.04 -31.42 7.20
C LYS A 6 -1.38 -31.29 6.49
N LEU A 7 -1.92 -32.44 6.09
CA LEU A 7 -3.29 -32.60 5.63
C LEU A 7 -4.24 -31.82 6.55
N ILE A 8 -4.95 -30.86 5.97
CA ILE A 8 -6.03 -30.10 6.60
C ILE A 8 -6.99 -31.12 7.23
N PRO A 9 -7.13 -31.19 8.57
CA PRO A 9 -8.24 -31.93 9.14
C PRO A 9 -9.51 -31.25 8.64
N ARG A 10 -10.36 -31.99 7.93
CA ARG A 10 -11.68 -31.51 7.47
C ARG A 10 -12.41 -30.95 8.69
N THR A 11 -12.38 -29.64 8.86
CA THR A 11 -13.09 -28.94 9.93
C THR A 11 -14.57 -29.18 9.69
N ARG A 12 -15.16 -30.06 10.50
CA ARG A 12 -16.59 -30.40 10.48
C ARG A 12 -17.50 -29.20 10.78
N THR A 13 -16.92 -28.03 11.09
CA THR A 13 -17.59 -26.86 11.62
C THR A 13 -17.72 -25.69 10.64
N GLN A 14 -17.12 -25.72 9.44
CA GLN A 14 -17.21 -24.59 8.50
C GLN A 14 -17.17 -25.05 7.02
N PRO A 15 -18.31 -25.30 6.35
CA PRO A 15 -18.32 -25.83 4.98
C PRO A 15 -17.77 -24.85 3.92
N ALA A 16 -17.82 -23.54 4.17
CA ALA A 16 -17.35 -22.52 3.23
C ALA A 16 -15.84 -22.56 2.99
N ILE A 17 -15.02 -22.86 4.03
CA ILE A 17 -13.55 -22.91 3.88
C ILE A 17 -13.10 -24.01 2.90
N ASN A 18 -13.92 -25.06 2.72
CA ASN A 18 -13.66 -26.14 1.79
C ASN A 18 -14.01 -25.79 0.34
N LYS A 19 -14.80 -24.73 0.12
CA LYS A 19 -15.18 -24.22 -1.20
C LYS A 19 -14.24 -23.14 -1.72
N ILE A 20 -13.38 -22.58 -0.86
CA ILE A 20 -12.35 -21.60 -1.27
C ILE A 20 -11.42 -22.26 -2.30
N PRO A 21 -11.19 -21.62 -3.46
CA PRO A 21 -10.31 -22.17 -4.50
C PRO A 21 -8.92 -22.54 -3.97
N PRO A 22 -8.31 -23.66 -4.42
CA PRO A 22 -7.03 -24.13 -3.88
C PRO A 22 -5.90 -23.09 -3.94
N TYR A 23 -5.82 -22.34 -5.04
CA TYR A 23 -4.81 -21.30 -5.23
C TYR A 23 -4.97 -20.11 -4.27
N ARG A 24 -6.18 -19.88 -3.75
CA ARG A 24 -6.44 -18.85 -2.75
C ARG A 24 -6.22 -19.39 -1.35
N LYS A 25 -6.62 -20.64 -1.12
CA LYS A 25 -6.49 -21.31 0.18
C LYS A 25 -5.03 -21.37 0.65
N LYS A 26 -4.06 -21.47 -0.29
CA LYS A 26 -2.62 -21.40 0.02
C LYS A 26 -2.13 -20.02 0.47
N LEU A 27 -2.89 -18.96 0.21
CA LEU A 27 -2.59 -17.59 0.63
C LEU A 27 -3.23 -17.23 1.99
N LEU A 28 -3.96 -18.17 2.61
CA LEU A 28 -4.62 -17.97 3.90
C LEU A 28 -3.73 -18.48 5.02
N PHE A 29 -3.57 -17.66 6.06
CA PHE A 29 -2.99 -18.09 7.33
C PHE A 29 -4.09 -18.72 8.18
N ILE A 30 -3.97 -20.01 8.50
CA ILE A 30 -4.94 -20.74 9.32
C ILE A 30 -4.23 -21.23 10.59
N SER A 31 -4.77 -20.86 11.75
CA SER A 31 -4.32 -21.36 13.05
C SER A 31 -5.36 -22.29 13.66
N HIS A 32 -4.88 -23.32 14.36
CA HIS A 32 -5.71 -24.25 15.14
C HIS A 32 -5.68 -23.92 16.64
N ASP A 33 -4.92 -22.91 17.03
CA ASP A 33 -4.82 -22.46 18.42
C ASP A 33 -5.94 -21.47 18.76
N LYS A 34 -6.02 -21.07 20.03
CA LYS A 34 -6.88 -19.95 20.43
C LYS A 34 -6.16 -18.63 20.08
N PRO A 35 -6.88 -17.60 19.63
CA PRO A 35 -6.28 -16.27 19.46
C PRO A 35 -5.74 -15.77 20.79
N GLN A 36 -4.53 -15.22 20.78
CA GLN A 36 -3.84 -14.64 21.93
C GLN A 36 -4.22 -13.17 22.15
N GLY A 37 -4.79 -12.51 21.12
CA GLY A 37 -5.22 -11.12 21.15
C GLY A 37 -4.66 -10.34 19.96
N HIS A 38 -5.32 -9.25 19.57
CA HIS A 38 -4.88 -8.37 18.48
C HIS A 38 -4.44 -7.01 19.04
N GLY A 39 -3.60 -6.30 18.29
CA GLY A 39 -3.23 -4.92 18.62
C GLY A 39 -2.07 -4.39 17.79
N PHE A 40 -1.66 -3.17 18.08
CA PHE A 40 -0.58 -2.47 17.38
C PHE A 40 0.73 -2.64 18.13
N GLY A 41 1.78 -3.09 17.44
CA GLY A 41 3.15 -3.10 17.96
C GLY A 41 3.37 -4.10 19.10
N LEU A 42 4.49 -3.94 19.82
CA LEU A 42 4.79 -4.75 21.01
C LEU A 42 3.76 -4.47 22.11
N GLN A 43 3.09 -5.50 22.62
CA GLN A 43 2.26 -5.39 23.81
C GLN A 43 3.03 -5.88 25.03
N PHE A 44 2.95 -5.11 26.11
CA PHE A 44 3.46 -5.50 27.42
C PHE A 44 2.31 -5.65 28.38
N THR A 45 2.14 -6.84 28.93
CA THR A 45 1.25 -7.07 30.07
C THR A 45 2.09 -7.07 31.34
N ILE A 46 1.80 -6.13 32.25
CA ILE A 46 2.37 -6.10 33.59
C ILE A 46 1.37 -6.78 34.52
N SER A 47 1.75 -7.91 35.09
CA SER A 47 0.96 -8.60 36.12
C SER A 47 1.68 -8.54 37.46
N ILE A 48 0.98 -8.12 38.51
CA ILE A 48 1.48 -8.16 39.89
C ILE A 48 0.70 -9.26 40.60
N THR A 49 1.40 -10.27 41.12
CA THR A 49 0.76 -11.36 41.88
C THR A 49 0.59 -10.96 43.35
N ASP A 50 -0.29 -11.67 44.06
CA ASP A 50 -0.54 -11.45 45.50
C ASP A 50 0.70 -11.65 46.39
N HIS A 51 1.76 -12.27 45.86
CA HIS A 51 3.06 -12.44 46.52
C HIS A 51 4.07 -11.32 46.21
N GLY A 52 3.67 -10.31 45.43
CA GLY A 52 4.52 -9.18 45.05
C GLY A 52 5.42 -9.42 43.84
N ASP A 53 5.29 -10.56 43.15
CA ASP A 53 6.05 -10.82 41.93
C ASP A 53 5.50 -9.98 40.78
N VAL A 54 6.40 -9.26 40.10
CA VAL A 54 6.10 -8.50 38.88
C VAL A 54 6.48 -9.33 37.67
N GLY A 55 5.47 -9.77 36.92
CA GLY A 55 5.63 -10.43 35.62
C GLY A 55 5.53 -9.41 34.48
N LEU A 56 6.50 -9.44 33.57
CA LEU A 56 6.45 -8.76 32.28
C LEU A 56 6.27 -9.82 31.19
N LYS A 57 5.11 -9.83 30.54
CA LYS A 57 4.91 -10.61 29.31
C LYS A 57 4.98 -9.69 28.10
N GLN A 58 5.86 -10.04 27.18
CA GLN A 58 5.91 -9.46 25.85
C GLN A 58 5.07 -10.35 24.93
N ASP A 59 3.94 -9.81 24.46
CA ASP A 59 3.06 -10.51 23.54
C ASP A 59 3.20 -9.87 22.14
N VAL A 60 3.48 -10.71 21.14
CA VAL A 60 3.41 -10.30 19.74
C VAL A 60 1.94 -10.43 19.33
N PRO A 61 1.26 -9.34 18.95
CA PRO A 61 -0.15 -9.42 18.61
C PRO A 61 -0.38 -10.37 17.44
N ASP A 62 -1.49 -11.08 17.48
CA ASP A 62 -1.90 -11.97 16.41
C ASP A 62 -2.02 -11.19 15.10
N ASP A 63 -1.65 -11.85 13.98
CA ASP A 63 -1.85 -11.23 12.69
C ASP A 63 -3.35 -11.10 12.39
N PRO A 64 -3.84 -9.89 12.02
CA PRO A 64 -5.27 -9.65 11.80
C PRO A 64 -5.91 -10.54 10.74
N SER A 65 -5.13 -11.06 9.79
CA SER A 65 -5.61 -11.96 8.72
C SER A 65 -5.73 -13.44 9.13
N THR A 66 -5.24 -13.81 10.32
CA THR A 66 -5.18 -15.22 10.73
C THR A 66 -6.57 -15.78 10.97
N ILE A 67 -6.93 -16.81 10.21
CA ILE A 67 -8.17 -17.56 10.35
C ILE A 67 -8.00 -18.59 11.47
N TYR A 68 -8.67 -18.38 12.60
CA TYR A 68 -8.66 -19.33 13.71
C TYR A 68 -9.77 -20.37 13.56
N SER A 69 -9.41 -21.64 13.36
CA SER A 69 -10.40 -22.72 13.15
C SER A 69 -11.24 -23.04 14.38
N MET A 70 -10.77 -22.63 15.57
CA MET A 70 -11.49 -22.81 16.84
C MET A 70 -12.64 -21.82 17.00
N LEU A 71 -12.65 -20.73 16.22
CA LEU A 71 -13.70 -19.72 16.26
C LEU A 71 -14.87 -20.13 15.37
N GLN A 72 -16.09 -20.04 15.90
CA GLN A 72 -17.28 -20.39 15.14
C GLN A 72 -17.50 -19.38 13.99
N ALA A 73 -17.88 -19.90 12.83
CA ALA A 73 -18.39 -19.13 11.71
C ALA A 73 -19.77 -19.69 11.32
N VAL A 74 -20.71 -18.79 11.05
CA VAL A 74 -22.09 -19.13 10.72
C VAL A 74 -22.47 -18.38 9.46
N ASP A 75 -23.06 -19.08 8.52
CA ASP A 75 -23.62 -18.47 7.32
C ASP A 75 -24.79 -17.54 7.73
N PRO A 76 -24.71 -16.21 7.48
CA PRO A 76 -25.73 -15.30 7.93
C PRO A 76 -27.06 -15.57 7.23
N LEU A 77 -28.16 -15.62 8.00
CA LEU A 77 -29.52 -15.76 7.48
C LEU A 77 -29.90 -14.56 6.58
N SER A 78 -29.42 -13.37 6.95
CA SER A 78 -29.65 -12.12 6.22
C SER A 78 -28.31 -11.40 6.00
N PRO A 79 -27.58 -11.68 4.90
CA PRO A 79 -26.26 -11.08 4.63
C PRO A 79 -26.24 -9.54 4.68
N LYS A 80 -27.36 -8.90 4.30
CA LYS A 80 -27.51 -7.44 4.32
C LYS A 80 -27.55 -6.84 5.72
N ASN A 81 -27.83 -7.64 6.75
CA ASN A 81 -27.96 -7.20 8.13
C ASN A 81 -26.71 -7.49 8.97
N VAL A 82 -25.67 -8.07 8.36
CA VAL A 82 -24.39 -8.29 9.06
C VAL A 82 -23.73 -6.93 9.28
N PRO A 83 -23.42 -6.55 10.53
CA PRO A 83 -22.76 -5.28 10.81
C PRO A 83 -21.41 -5.17 10.08
N ARG A 84 -21.06 -3.95 9.67
CA ARG A 84 -19.73 -3.63 9.13
C ARG A 84 -18.65 -3.93 10.15
N LEU A 85 -17.44 -4.19 9.67
CA LEU A 85 -16.31 -4.37 10.58
C LEU A 85 -15.87 -3.05 11.20
N SER A 86 -15.21 -3.15 12.35
CA SER A 86 -14.53 -2.03 13.01
C SER A 86 -13.35 -1.53 12.17
N TYR A 87 -12.82 -0.36 12.54
CA TYR A 87 -11.58 0.14 11.99
C TYR A 87 -10.40 -0.74 12.42
N PHE A 88 -9.43 -0.96 11.52
CA PHE A 88 -8.35 -1.95 11.68
C PHE A 88 -8.85 -3.35 12.07
N PRO A 89 -9.70 -3.97 11.24
CA PRO A 89 -10.38 -5.21 11.60
C PRO A 89 -9.42 -6.40 11.71
N SER A 90 -9.75 -7.35 12.59
CA SER A 90 -9.13 -8.67 12.66
C SER A 90 -10.15 -9.80 12.55
N TYR A 91 -9.75 -10.94 11.98
CA TYR A 91 -10.61 -12.13 11.91
C TYR A 91 -11.03 -12.64 13.31
N SER A 92 -10.12 -12.53 14.29
CA SER A 92 -10.38 -12.94 15.68
C SER A 92 -11.53 -12.16 16.33
N GLU A 93 -11.71 -10.88 16.00
CA GLU A 93 -12.76 -10.04 16.57
C GLU A 93 -14.12 -10.16 15.86
N MET A 94 -14.16 -10.75 14.67
CA MET A 94 -15.41 -10.90 13.92
C MET A 94 -16.44 -11.72 14.71
N THR A 95 -17.72 -11.33 14.62
CA THR A 95 -18.81 -12.20 15.09
C THR A 95 -18.88 -13.48 14.23
N PRO A 96 -19.55 -14.55 14.71
CA PRO A 96 -19.72 -15.76 13.90
C PRO A 96 -20.32 -15.51 12.50
N GLU A 97 -21.30 -14.61 12.39
CA GLU A 97 -21.92 -14.22 11.11
C GLU A 97 -20.94 -13.46 10.20
N GLN A 98 -20.13 -12.56 10.79
CA GLN A 98 -19.10 -11.84 10.05
C GLN A 98 -18.03 -12.79 9.50
N ARG A 99 -17.57 -13.77 10.30
CA ARG A 99 -16.66 -14.82 9.84
C ARG A 99 -17.28 -15.66 8.72
N GLY A 100 -18.57 -15.98 8.80
CA GLY A 100 -19.28 -16.69 7.73
C GLY A 100 -19.32 -15.90 6.42
N SER A 101 -19.69 -14.61 6.48
CA SER A 101 -19.63 -13.69 5.35
C SER A 101 -18.23 -13.62 4.72
N TYR A 102 -17.21 -13.46 5.56
CA TYR A 102 -15.82 -13.39 5.13
C TYR A 102 -15.37 -14.66 4.39
N LEU A 103 -15.57 -15.83 4.99
CA LEU A 103 -15.17 -17.12 4.41
C LEU A 103 -15.93 -17.42 3.11
N ARG A 104 -17.21 -17.02 3.02
CA ARG A 104 -17.99 -17.12 1.79
C ARG A 104 -17.43 -16.19 0.71
N TRP A 105 -17.12 -14.94 1.06
CA TRP A 105 -16.53 -13.97 0.14
C TRP A 105 -15.16 -14.43 -0.39
N LEU A 106 -14.35 -15.09 0.43
CA LEU A 106 -13.09 -15.70 -0.04
C LEU A 106 -13.30 -16.77 -1.12
N CYS A 107 -14.50 -17.30 -1.35
CA CYS A 107 -14.75 -18.20 -2.48
C CYS A 107 -14.66 -17.46 -3.82
N ASP A 108 -15.06 -16.19 -3.85
CA ASP A 108 -14.95 -15.30 -5.00
C ASP A 108 -14.83 -13.84 -4.53
N VAL A 109 -13.57 -13.39 -4.47
CA VAL A 109 -13.18 -12.07 -3.96
C VAL A 109 -13.54 -10.91 -4.91
N THR A 110 -14.11 -11.20 -6.08
CA THR A 110 -14.55 -10.17 -7.02
C THR A 110 -15.91 -9.58 -6.65
N ASN A 111 -16.65 -10.27 -5.77
CA ASN A 111 -17.94 -9.80 -5.28
C ASN A 111 -17.78 -8.59 -4.35
N GLU A 112 -18.72 -7.66 -4.44
CA GLU A 112 -18.80 -6.50 -3.54
C GLU A 112 -18.98 -6.96 -2.08
N ILE A 113 -18.23 -6.32 -1.18
CA ILE A 113 -18.32 -6.55 0.26
C ILE A 113 -17.90 -5.28 1.01
N ASP A 114 -18.24 -5.19 2.30
CA ASP A 114 -17.68 -4.17 3.17
C ASP A 114 -16.14 -4.22 3.15
N ILE A 115 -15.51 -3.06 2.94
CA ILE A 115 -14.08 -2.96 2.68
C ILE A 115 -13.22 -3.51 3.82
N GLY A 116 -13.73 -3.55 5.05
CA GLY A 116 -13.03 -4.13 6.18
C GLY A 116 -12.64 -5.59 5.92
N TYR A 117 -13.53 -6.38 5.28
CA TYR A 117 -13.25 -7.77 4.94
C TYR A 117 -12.13 -7.89 3.90
N VAL A 118 -12.09 -6.97 2.94
CA VAL A 118 -11.00 -6.88 1.95
C VAL A 118 -9.68 -6.61 2.65
N PHE A 119 -9.65 -5.68 3.61
CA PHE A 119 -8.46 -5.38 4.42
C PHE A 119 -7.97 -6.60 5.22
N VAL A 120 -8.87 -7.36 5.86
CA VAL A 120 -8.48 -8.58 6.60
C VAL A 120 -7.77 -9.58 5.69
N TYR A 121 -8.27 -9.82 4.48
CA TYR A 121 -7.59 -10.68 3.53
C TYR A 121 -6.28 -10.08 3.01
N TYR A 122 -6.31 -8.79 2.66
CA TYR A 122 -5.17 -8.04 2.17
C TYR A 122 -3.98 -8.05 3.15
N TYR A 123 -4.22 -7.96 4.45
CA TYR A 123 -3.16 -8.06 5.47
C TYR A 123 -2.37 -9.36 5.35
N GLY A 124 -3.04 -10.48 5.06
CA GLY A 124 -2.39 -11.77 4.80
C GLY A 124 -1.57 -11.73 3.52
N LEU A 125 -2.12 -11.15 2.45
CA LEU A 125 -1.41 -10.98 1.18
C LEU A 125 -0.13 -10.13 1.32
N GLU A 126 -0.15 -9.09 2.16
CA GLU A 126 1.08 -8.33 2.46
C GLU A 126 2.16 -9.22 3.09
N ARG A 127 1.82 -10.18 3.96
CA ARG A 127 2.80 -11.13 4.50
C ARG A 127 3.41 -12.00 3.41
N HIS A 128 2.62 -12.41 2.43
CA HIS A 128 3.13 -13.16 1.28
C HIS A 128 4.04 -12.30 0.39
N LEU A 129 3.71 -11.02 0.19
CA LEU A 129 4.59 -10.07 -0.50
C LEU A 129 5.97 -9.92 0.17
N VAL A 130 6.02 -9.96 1.50
CA VAL A 130 7.27 -9.78 2.25
C VAL A 130 8.03 -11.10 2.42
N TYR A 131 7.37 -12.14 2.91
CA TYR A 131 8.01 -13.37 3.37
C TYR A 131 7.59 -14.64 2.64
N GLY A 132 6.47 -14.62 1.93
CA GLY A 132 5.84 -15.83 1.41
C GLY A 132 5.82 -15.91 -0.12
N ASP A 133 4.65 -16.33 -0.61
CA ASP A 133 4.37 -16.60 -2.01
C ASP A 133 4.08 -15.30 -2.78
N PHE A 134 5.14 -14.64 -3.21
CA PHE A 134 5.09 -13.28 -3.76
C PHE A 134 4.20 -13.15 -4.99
N ASP A 135 4.37 -14.04 -5.98
CA ASP A 135 3.74 -13.88 -7.29
C ASP A 135 2.22 -13.98 -7.20
N GLU A 136 1.73 -14.94 -6.44
CA GLU A 136 0.32 -15.18 -6.25
C GLU A 136 -0.32 -14.11 -5.37
N ALA A 137 0.38 -13.62 -4.35
CA ALA A 137 -0.10 -12.48 -3.59
C ALA A 137 -0.14 -11.20 -4.43
N PHE A 138 0.88 -10.96 -5.26
CA PHE A 138 0.94 -9.81 -6.16
C PHE A 138 -0.22 -9.82 -7.15
N ASP A 139 -0.47 -10.95 -7.81
CA ASP A 139 -1.55 -11.09 -8.79
C ASP A 139 -2.94 -11.02 -8.11
N GLU A 140 -3.10 -11.58 -6.91
CA GLU A 140 -4.34 -11.49 -6.15
C GLU A 140 -4.62 -10.05 -5.67
N ILE A 141 -3.61 -9.30 -5.22
CA ILE A 141 -3.77 -7.89 -4.86
C ILE A 141 -4.19 -7.07 -6.08
N LYS A 142 -3.63 -7.33 -7.26
CA LYS A 142 -4.07 -6.69 -8.51
C LYS A 142 -5.52 -6.99 -8.84
N LEU A 143 -5.96 -8.25 -8.63
CA LEU A 143 -7.36 -8.63 -8.78
C LEU A 143 -8.24 -7.82 -7.82
N LEU A 144 -7.89 -7.75 -6.54
CA LEU A 144 -8.64 -6.98 -5.56
C LEU A 144 -8.73 -5.50 -5.94
N ARG A 145 -7.62 -4.88 -6.35
CA ARG A 145 -7.58 -3.48 -6.79
C ARG A 145 -8.53 -3.20 -7.96
N LYS A 146 -8.73 -4.16 -8.86
CA LYS A 146 -9.64 -4.02 -10.00
C LYS A 146 -11.12 -4.02 -9.58
N HIS A 147 -11.47 -4.74 -8.53
CA HIS A 147 -12.86 -4.99 -8.12
C HIS A 147 -13.31 -4.15 -6.92
N HIS A 148 -12.38 -3.60 -6.14
CA HIS A 148 -12.67 -2.85 -4.91
C HIS A 148 -12.16 -1.41 -5.02
N ASP A 149 -13.04 -0.50 -5.43
CA ASP A 149 -12.72 0.93 -5.51
C ASP A 149 -12.87 1.62 -4.14
N ASN A 150 -11.79 1.60 -3.37
CA ASN A 150 -11.70 2.31 -2.11
C ASN A 150 -10.37 3.07 -2.02
N GLY A 151 -10.41 4.39 -1.82
CA GLY A 151 -9.22 5.24 -1.87
C GLY A 151 -8.09 4.82 -0.92
N SER A 152 -8.41 4.42 0.32
CA SER A 152 -7.40 3.95 1.27
C SER A 152 -6.80 2.62 0.82
N PHE A 153 -7.62 1.67 0.41
CA PHE A 153 -7.15 0.38 -0.11
C PHE A 153 -6.28 0.55 -1.36
N GLN A 154 -6.69 1.40 -2.30
CA GLN A 154 -5.93 1.71 -3.51
C GLN A 154 -4.57 2.36 -3.19
N SER A 155 -4.50 3.21 -2.18
CA SER A 155 -3.25 3.83 -1.73
C SER A 155 -2.29 2.81 -1.09
N TYR A 156 -2.76 2.08 -0.07
CA TYR A 156 -1.93 1.11 0.64
C TYR A 156 -1.44 -0.03 -0.27
N SER A 157 -2.33 -0.58 -1.08
CA SER A 157 -1.94 -1.67 -1.99
C SER A 157 -0.99 -1.22 -3.09
N ALA A 158 -1.08 0.03 -3.56
CA ALA A 158 -0.11 0.55 -4.52
C ALA A 158 1.28 0.69 -3.87
N SER A 159 1.32 1.23 -2.66
CA SER A 159 2.55 1.32 -1.85
C SER A 159 3.16 -0.08 -1.65
N ALA A 160 2.40 -1.04 -1.13
CA ALA A 160 2.89 -2.38 -0.85
C ALA A 160 3.40 -3.10 -2.12
N LEU A 161 2.70 -3.00 -3.26
CA LEU A 161 3.13 -3.62 -4.52
C LEU A 161 4.49 -3.07 -4.98
N VAL A 162 4.67 -1.75 -5.01
CA VAL A 162 5.93 -1.13 -5.46
C VAL A 162 7.07 -1.48 -4.51
N HIS A 163 6.88 -1.31 -3.21
CA HIS A 163 7.93 -1.55 -2.23
C HIS A 163 8.31 -3.03 -2.13
N SER A 164 7.32 -3.93 -2.18
CA SER A 164 7.60 -5.36 -2.15
C SER A 164 8.32 -5.84 -3.41
N CYS A 165 8.04 -5.28 -4.60
CA CYS A 165 8.82 -5.56 -5.80
C CYS A 165 10.30 -5.24 -5.60
N LEU A 166 10.62 -4.10 -5.00
CA LEU A 166 12.02 -3.73 -4.73
C LEU A 166 12.65 -4.60 -3.66
N LEU A 167 11.95 -4.81 -2.54
CA LEU A 167 12.40 -5.64 -1.42
C LEU A 167 12.74 -7.06 -1.90
N ARG A 168 11.93 -7.61 -2.79
CA ARG A 168 12.08 -8.96 -3.36
C ARG A 168 12.90 -8.98 -4.65
N LYS A 169 13.45 -7.84 -5.08
CA LYS A 169 14.23 -7.67 -6.33
C LYS A 169 13.47 -8.14 -7.60
N ARG A 170 12.16 -7.96 -7.62
CA ARG A 170 11.24 -8.33 -8.71
C ARG A 170 11.00 -7.17 -9.66
N VAL A 171 12.07 -6.81 -10.38
CA VAL A 171 12.03 -5.74 -11.40
C VAL A 171 11.05 -6.09 -12.53
N ASP A 172 10.92 -7.38 -12.86
CA ASP A 172 9.95 -7.91 -13.83
C ASP A 172 8.50 -7.56 -13.45
N LYS A 173 8.13 -7.75 -12.19
CA LYS A 173 6.80 -7.44 -11.68
C LYS A 173 6.56 -5.94 -11.55
N LEU A 174 7.59 -5.18 -11.18
CA LEU A 174 7.52 -3.72 -11.19
C LEU A 174 7.24 -3.18 -12.60
N GLN A 175 7.95 -3.68 -13.62
CA GLN A 175 7.68 -3.33 -15.02
C GLN A 175 6.27 -3.73 -15.45
N GLN A 176 5.84 -4.95 -15.10
CA GLN A 176 4.47 -5.42 -15.38
C GLN A 176 3.41 -4.50 -14.74
N LEU A 177 3.69 -3.89 -13.60
CA LEU A 177 2.77 -3.02 -12.88
C LEU A 177 2.54 -1.70 -13.63
N TYR A 178 3.60 -1.08 -14.13
CA TYR A 178 3.52 0.21 -14.84
C TYR A 178 3.22 0.09 -16.33
N ALA A 179 3.46 -1.07 -16.96
CA ALA A 179 3.29 -1.27 -18.40
C ALA A 179 1.90 -0.90 -18.96
N PRO A 180 0.77 -1.21 -18.30
CA PRO A 180 -0.56 -0.86 -18.83
C PRO A 180 -0.90 0.62 -18.74
N GLY A 181 -0.15 1.42 -17.97
CA GLY A 181 -0.36 2.86 -17.79
C GLY A 181 -1.52 3.24 -16.86
N ASP A 182 -2.25 2.27 -16.31
CA ASP A 182 -3.34 2.45 -15.34
C ASP A 182 -2.86 2.52 -13.89
N PHE A 183 -1.59 2.19 -13.65
CA PHE A 183 -0.95 2.27 -12.33
C PHE A 183 -0.11 3.55 -12.20
N ASP A 184 -0.67 4.55 -11.52
CA ASP A 184 -0.06 5.88 -11.33
C ASP A 184 0.42 6.10 -9.87
N TYR A 185 1.20 5.15 -9.35
CA TYR A 185 1.86 5.34 -8.06
C TYR A 185 3.19 6.07 -8.24
N PHE A 186 3.30 7.27 -7.66
CA PHE A 186 4.56 8.00 -7.59
C PHE A 186 4.57 8.87 -6.34
N ASP A 187 5.42 8.55 -5.37
CA ASP A 187 5.47 9.22 -4.07
C ASP A 187 6.93 9.49 -3.63
N ASN A 188 7.13 9.97 -2.40
CA ASN A 188 8.45 10.23 -1.81
C ASN A 188 9.44 9.08 -2.03
N PHE A 189 8.99 7.84 -1.89
CA PHE A 189 9.85 6.68 -2.08
C PHE A 189 10.39 6.56 -3.51
N ASN A 190 9.60 6.91 -4.54
CA ASN A 190 10.09 6.98 -5.92
C ASN A 190 11.23 8.00 -6.07
N LEU A 191 11.14 9.13 -5.38
CA LEU A 191 12.22 10.13 -5.35
C LEU A 191 13.49 9.56 -4.71
N LEU A 192 13.36 8.81 -3.61
CA LEU A 192 14.50 8.18 -2.95
C LEU A 192 15.16 7.14 -3.86
N ILE A 193 14.39 6.31 -4.57
CA ILE A 193 14.92 5.33 -5.51
C ILE A 193 15.73 6.02 -6.61
N LEU A 194 15.16 7.08 -7.21
CA LEU A 194 15.85 7.85 -8.25
C LEU A 194 17.15 8.45 -7.72
N HIS A 195 17.12 9.02 -6.52
CA HIS A 195 18.29 9.59 -5.86
C HIS A 195 19.38 8.54 -5.63
N TYR A 196 19.07 7.43 -4.95
CA TYR A 196 20.03 6.35 -4.68
C TYR A 196 20.55 5.66 -5.95
N SER A 197 19.75 5.65 -7.02
CA SER A 197 20.14 5.09 -8.32
C SER A 197 20.88 6.09 -9.20
N ASN A 198 21.09 7.33 -8.74
CA ASN A 198 21.68 8.43 -9.51
C ASN A 198 20.95 8.67 -10.85
N LEU A 199 19.62 8.58 -10.84
CA LEU A 199 18.75 8.81 -11.98
C LEU A 199 18.08 10.17 -11.88
N ASP A 200 17.93 10.82 -13.04
CA ASP A 200 17.23 12.10 -13.13
C ASP A 200 15.70 11.93 -13.06
N LEU A 201 15.01 12.98 -12.61
CA LEU A 201 13.56 13.09 -12.70
C LEU A 201 13.14 13.45 -14.14
N LEU A 202 12.35 12.59 -14.76
CA LEU A 202 11.84 12.76 -16.12
C LEU A 202 10.59 13.67 -16.18
N PRO A 203 10.23 14.24 -17.34
CA PRO A 203 9.09 15.15 -17.47
C PRO A 203 7.75 14.55 -17.03
N ASP A 204 7.50 13.27 -17.30
CA ASP A 204 6.27 12.59 -16.85
C ASP A 204 6.24 12.41 -15.32
N MET A 205 7.39 12.14 -14.69
CA MET A 205 7.51 12.05 -13.23
C MET A 205 7.31 13.43 -12.58
N MET A 206 7.87 14.48 -13.20
CA MET A 206 7.63 15.87 -12.80
C MET A 206 6.15 16.24 -12.94
N PHE A 207 5.46 15.78 -13.99
CA PHE A 207 4.04 16.01 -14.17
C PHE A 207 3.20 15.33 -13.06
N GLN A 208 3.54 14.09 -12.72
CA GLN A 208 2.96 13.38 -11.58
C GLN A 208 3.18 14.14 -10.26
N LEU A 209 4.39 14.66 -10.05
CA LEU A 209 4.75 15.43 -8.86
C LEU A 209 3.97 16.76 -8.74
N ALA A 210 3.71 17.44 -9.87
CA ALA A 210 2.93 18.68 -9.91
C ALA A 210 1.52 18.54 -9.31
N SER A 211 0.94 17.34 -9.42
CA SER A 211 -0.38 17.03 -8.86
C SER A 211 -0.35 16.83 -7.34
N ARG A 212 0.81 16.53 -6.76
CA ARG A 212 0.97 16.13 -5.35
C ARG A 212 1.58 17.22 -4.48
N LEU A 213 2.49 18.04 -5.00
CA LEU A 213 3.17 19.04 -4.18
C LEU A 213 2.25 20.18 -3.68
N PRO A 214 2.39 20.61 -2.41
CA PRO A 214 1.71 21.79 -1.92
C PRO A 214 2.18 23.04 -2.67
N GLY A 215 1.32 24.05 -2.79
CA GLY A 215 1.64 25.32 -3.45
C GLY A 215 1.61 25.31 -4.99
N VAL A 216 1.64 24.14 -5.64
CA VAL A 216 1.57 24.06 -7.12
C VAL A 216 0.17 24.43 -7.64
N ASN A 217 0.12 25.38 -8.57
CA ASN A 217 -1.12 25.77 -9.25
C ASN A 217 -1.53 24.74 -10.31
N ARG A 218 -2.55 23.93 -9.96
CA ARG A 218 -3.03 22.79 -10.77
C ARG A 218 -3.99 23.16 -11.90
N ARG A 219 -4.28 24.45 -12.14
CA ARG A 219 -5.22 24.88 -13.18
C ARG A 219 -4.86 24.30 -14.54
N TYR A 220 -3.61 24.45 -14.97
CA TYR A 220 -3.18 23.99 -16.29
C TYR A 220 -2.76 22.53 -16.33
N VAL A 221 -2.39 21.94 -15.19
CA VAL A 221 -2.23 20.48 -15.06
C VAL A 221 -3.53 19.78 -15.50
N LYS A 222 -4.68 20.29 -15.05
CA LYS A 222 -6.01 19.74 -15.40
C LYS A 222 -6.50 20.16 -16.78
N LEU A 223 -6.40 21.46 -17.11
CA LEU A 223 -7.00 22.00 -18.35
C LEU A 223 -6.18 21.71 -19.60
N LYS A 224 -4.86 21.55 -19.48
CA LYS A 224 -3.92 21.48 -20.61
C LYS A 224 -2.76 20.52 -20.31
N PRO A 225 -3.02 19.24 -20.03
CA PRO A 225 -2.00 18.29 -19.56
C PRO A 225 -0.83 18.15 -20.55
N ASP A 226 -1.10 17.97 -21.84
CA ASP A 226 -0.05 17.77 -22.86
C ASP A 226 0.85 19.01 -22.99
N LEU A 227 0.23 20.20 -23.02
CA LEU A 227 0.98 21.45 -23.07
C LEU A 227 1.79 21.67 -21.79
N TYR A 228 1.24 21.28 -20.63
CA TYR A 228 1.96 21.39 -19.36
C TYR A 228 3.18 20.45 -19.33
N LYS A 229 3.05 19.19 -19.80
CA LYS A 229 4.18 18.25 -19.96
C LYS A 229 5.24 18.77 -20.93
N GLN A 230 4.81 19.34 -22.05
CA GLN A 230 5.73 20.00 -22.98
C GLN A 230 6.49 21.13 -22.29
N LYS A 231 5.79 21.99 -21.52
CA LYS A 231 6.44 23.09 -20.79
C LYS A 231 7.33 22.65 -19.65
N ILE A 232 7.07 21.52 -19.01
CA ILE A 232 8.04 20.89 -18.10
C ILE A 232 9.33 20.62 -18.88
N THR A 233 9.24 19.97 -20.04
CA THR A 233 10.41 19.65 -20.88
C THR A 233 11.19 20.91 -21.27
N ASP A 234 10.50 21.94 -21.77
CA ASP A 234 11.10 23.21 -22.17
C ASP A 234 11.86 23.88 -21.00
N VAL A 235 11.23 23.93 -19.82
CA VAL A 235 11.83 24.54 -18.61
C VAL A 235 13.04 23.74 -18.12
N LEU A 236 12.98 22.42 -18.14
CA LEU A 236 14.11 21.57 -17.75
C LEU A 236 15.30 21.75 -18.69
N ILE A 237 15.06 21.79 -20.00
CA ILE A 237 16.12 22.07 -20.99
C ILE A 237 16.71 23.47 -20.76
N GLY A 238 15.87 24.48 -20.53
CA GLY A 238 16.32 25.85 -20.28
C GLY A 238 17.17 26.00 -19.02
N ARG A 239 16.83 25.29 -17.94
CA ARG A 239 17.55 25.37 -16.66
C ARG A 239 18.77 24.46 -16.56
N PHE A 240 18.70 23.26 -17.11
CA PHE A 240 19.68 22.19 -16.87
C PHE A 240 20.37 21.71 -18.14
N GLY A 241 20.02 22.24 -19.32
CA GLY A 241 20.58 21.83 -20.60
C GLY A 241 20.11 20.45 -21.08
N LYS A 242 19.18 19.80 -20.38
CA LYS A 242 18.66 18.46 -20.68
C LYS A 242 17.18 18.33 -20.29
N PRO A 243 16.41 17.41 -20.89
CA PRO A 243 14.98 17.24 -20.61
C PRO A 243 14.72 16.44 -19.32
N SER A 244 15.49 16.71 -18.26
CA SER A 244 15.40 15.98 -16.99
C SER A 244 15.99 16.82 -15.85
N TYR A 245 15.52 16.56 -14.63
CA TYR A 245 15.97 17.26 -13.43
C TYR A 245 16.99 16.41 -12.65
N PRO A 246 18.21 16.90 -12.39
CA PRO A 246 19.29 16.11 -11.78
C PRO A 246 19.14 15.99 -10.26
N LEU A 247 18.17 15.18 -9.82
CA LEU A 247 17.76 15.06 -8.41
C LEU A 247 18.92 14.76 -7.44
N SER A 248 19.77 13.79 -7.79
CA SER A 248 20.85 13.32 -6.92
C SER A 248 21.93 14.37 -6.66
N SER A 249 22.20 15.25 -7.62
CA SER A 249 23.21 16.30 -7.47
C SER A 249 22.69 17.55 -6.76
N GLN A 250 21.36 17.71 -6.63
CA GLN A 250 20.74 18.89 -6.04
C GLN A 250 20.44 18.74 -4.55
N PHE A 251 20.30 17.50 -4.05
CA PHE A 251 19.97 17.25 -2.64
C PHE A 251 20.88 16.18 -2.03
N GLN A 252 21.37 16.44 -0.82
CA GLN A 252 22.00 15.41 0.02
C GLN A 252 20.97 14.86 0.99
N LEU A 253 20.70 13.56 0.92
CA LEU A 253 19.66 12.93 1.76
C LEU A 253 20.03 12.89 3.24
N ASP A 254 21.32 12.93 3.59
CA ASP A 254 21.80 12.90 4.98
C ASP A 254 21.30 14.11 5.80
N ALA A 255 20.98 15.22 5.13
CA ALA A 255 20.46 16.44 5.73
C ALA A 255 18.92 16.47 5.81
N VAL A 256 18.23 15.49 5.24
CA VAL A 256 16.77 15.44 5.16
C VAL A 256 16.23 14.59 6.31
N GLU A 257 15.30 15.15 7.09
CA GLU A 257 14.69 14.44 8.21
C GLU A 257 14.04 13.13 7.76
N GLY A 258 14.43 12.04 8.41
CA GLY A 258 13.81 10.74 8.22
C GLY A 258 12.55 10.62 9.07
N ILE A 259 11.39 10.43 8.44
CA ILE A 259 10.09 10.27 9.14
C ILE A 259 9.55 8.83 8.94
N PRO A 260 8.68 8.33 9.84
CA PRO A 260 8.01 7.05 9.63
C PRO A 260 7.19 7.06 8.33
N TYR A 261 7.48 6.13 7.43
CA TYR A 261 6.84 6.05 6.12
C TYR A 261 5.99 4.77 6.01
N PRO A 262 4.65 4.86 6.00
CA PRO A 262 3.77 3.68 6.07
C PRO A 262 3.73 2.93 4.74
N ILE A 263 4.58 1.91 4.62
CA ILE A 263 4.68 1.06 3.44
C ILE A 263 3.50 0.07 3.39
N PHE A 264 3.24 -0.60 4.51
CA PHE A 264 2.26 -1.69 4.60
C PHE A 264 1.11 -1.34 5.54
N ALA A 265 -0.09 -1.81 5.23
CA ALA A 265 -1.29 -1.60 6.05
C ALA A 265 -1.41 -2.60 7.21
N ASN A 266 -0.78 -3.77 7.12
CA ASN A 266 -0.84 -4.81 8.13
C ASN A 266 -0.09 -4.40 9.41
N ILE A 267 -0.83 -4.29 10.51
CA ILE A 267 -0.38 -3.75 11.80
C ILE A 267 0.48 -4.73 12.59
N SER A 268 0.49 -6.00 12.18
CA SER A 268 1.32 -7.04 12.79
C SER A 268 2.79 -6.94 12.35
N PHE A 269 3.08 -6.20 11.29
CA PHE A 269 4.46 -6.03 10.85
C PHE A 269 5.25 -5.19 11.86
N PRO A 270 6.53 -5.53 12.06
CA PRO A 270 7.39 -4.75 12.92
C PRO A 270 7.61 -3.35 12.29
N PRO A 271 7.80 -2.29 13.11
CA PRO A 271 7.90 -0.92 12.62
C PRO A 271 8.97 -0.70 11.54
N GLU A 272 10.07 -1.47 11.59
CA GLU A 272 11.18 -1.39 10.63
C GLU A 272 10.76 -1.82 9.22
N ILE A 273 9.67 -2.58 9.10
CA ILE A 273 9.14 -3.06 7.83
C ILE A 273 7.88 -2.30 7.46
N ARG A 274 6.98 -2.12 8.44
CA ARG A 274 5.69 -1.44 8.25
C ARG A 274 5.87 0.06 7.98
N THR A 275 6.69 0.70 8.80
CA THR A 275 6.84 2.16 8.88
C THR A 275 8.31 2.57 9.05
N PRO A 276 9.23 2.14 8.16
CA PRO A 276 10.64 2.51 8.27
C PRO A 276 10.79 4.03 8.26
N ARG A 277 11.79 4.53 8.99
CA ARG A 277 12.13 5.95 8.94
C ARG A 277 12.94 6.23 7.68
N LEU A 278 12.38 7.03 6.79
CA LEU A 278 13.00 7.37 5.50
C LEU A 278 13.05 8.89 5.30
N PRO A 279 14.12 9.43 4.69
CA PRO A 279 14.17 10.84 4.30
C PRO A 279 12.93 11.23 3.49
N ASN A 280 12.30 12.36 3.83
CA ASN A 280 11.11 12.82 3.12
C ASN A 280 11.35 14.11 2.33
N LEU A 281 11.69 13.96 1.05
CA LEU A 281 11.86 15.06 0.11
C LEU A 281 10.55 15.84 -0.09
N LEU A 282 9.40 15.17 -0.09
CA LEU A 282 8.10 15.86 -0.24
C LEU A 282 7.76 16.77 0.94
N GLN A 283 8.37 16.57 2.12
CA GLN A 283 8.25 17.44 3.28
C GLN A 283 9.48 18.34 3.49
N HIS A 284 10.53 18.19 2.68
CA HIS A 284 11.74 18.98 2.77
C HIS A 284 11.55 20.37 2.16
N ALA A 285 11.71 21.42 2.97
CA ALA A 285 11.40 22.80 2.57
C ALA A 285 12.19 23.27 1.34
N GLN A 286 13.48 22.95 1.24
CA GLN A 286 14.30 23.31 0.08
C GLN A 286 13.81 22.62 -1.19
N PHE A 287 13.45 21.34 -1.09
CA PHE A 287 12.90 20.58 -2.22
C PHE A 287 11.57 21.17 -2.68
N GLN A 288 10.66 21.48 -1.74
CA GLN A 288 9.38 22.12 -2.06
C GLN A 288 9.58 23.50 -2.71
N GLY A 289 10.52 24.31 -2.21
CA GLY A 289 10.83 25.63 -2.76
C GLY A 289 11.35 25.54 -4.19
N GLU A 290 12.29 24.64 -4.45
CA GLU A 290 12.87 24.46 -5.78
C GLU A 290 11.85 23.92 -6.79
N MET A 291 11.12 22.86 -6.44
CA MET A 291 10.06 22.32 -7.28
C MET A 291 8.96 23.36 -7.52
N GLY A 292 8.58 24.10 -6.49
CA GLY A 292 7.60 25.20 -6.59
C GLY A 292 8.03 26.27 -7.60
N ALA A 293 9.30 26.67 -7.58
CA ALA A 293 9.85 27.63 -8.54
C ALA A 293 9.80 27.10 -9.98
N ILE A 294 10.15 25.83 -10.19
CA ILE A 294 10.07 25.18 -11.51
C ILE A 294 8.61 25.16 -11.99
N PHE A 295 7.67 24.68 -11.16
CA PHE A 295 6.27 24.59 -11.55
C PHE A 295 5.59 25.95 -11.75
N GLN A 296 6.05 26.99 -11.06
CA GLN A 296 5.58 28.36 -11.30
C GLN A 296 6.02 28.87 -12.68
N GLU A 297 7.26 28.58 -13.09
CA GLU A 297 7.75 28.91 -14.43
C GLU A 297 6.97 28.15 -15.52
N VAL A 298 6.75 26.85 -15.32
CA VAL A 298 5.91 26.03 -16.21
C VAL A 298 4.50 26.62 -16.31
N HIS A 299 3.89 27.01 -15.19
CA HIS A 299 2.56 27.61 -15.16
C HIS A 299 2.48 28.89 -15.99
N GLU A 300 3.42 29.81 -15.81
CA GLU A 300 3.47 31.06 -16.57
C GLU A 300 3.78 30.82 -18.06
N ALA A 301 4.61 29.83 -18.39
CA ALA A 301 4.85 29.43 -19.78
C ALA A 301 3.57 28.95 -20.47
N VAL A 302 2.79 28.07 -19.82
CA VAL A 302 1.50 27.59 -20.36
C VAL A 302 0.50 28.73 -20.50
N LYS A 303 0.42 29.63 -19.52
CA LYS A 303 -0.46 30.81 -19.53
C LYS A 303 -0.12 31.74 -20.69
N ASN A 304 1.16 32.01 -20.91
CA ASN A 304 1.63 32.91 -21.98
C ASN A 304 1.37 32.31 -23.36
N GLU A 305 1.66 31.02 -23.57
CA GLU A 305 1.34 30.36 -24.83
C GLU A 305 -0.18 30.32 -25.08
N SER A 306 -0.97 30.11 -24.02
CA SER A 306 -2.43 30.16 -24.10
C SER A 306 -2.97 31.54 -24.49
N LYS A 307 -2.28 32.62 -24.13
CA LYS A 307 -2.64 33.99 -24.53
C LYS A 307 -2.23 34.27 -25.97
N ARG A 308 -1.07 33.78 -26.43
CA ARG A 308 -0.60 33.94 -27.82
C ARG A 308 -1.56 33.26 -28.81
N LYS A 309 -1.89 31.98 -28.57
CA LYS A 309 -2.85 31.23 -29.41
C LYS A 309 -4.25 31.86 -29.49
N LYS A 310 -4.64 32.70 -28.53
CA LYS A 310 -5.91 33.45 -28.55
C LYS A 310 -5.84 34.77 -29.32
N LYS A 311 -4.64 35.31 -29.53
CA LYS A 311 -4.41 36.52 -30.34
C LYS A 311 -4.24 36.19 -31.82
N ASP A 312 -3.75 34.98 -32.10
CA ASP A 312 -3.46 34.49 -33.46
C ASP A 312 -4.66 33.74 -34.09
N ALA A 313 -5.80 33.64 -33.38
CA ALA A 313 -7.04 32.99 -33.79
C ALA A 313 -8.18 34.01 -33.85
#